data_AF-A0A0B2WTC2-F1
#
_entry.id   AF-A0A0B2WTC2-F1
#
_cell.length_a   1.000
_cell.length_b   1.000
_cell.length_c   1.000
_cell.angle_alpha   90.00
_cell.angle_beta   90.00
_cell.angle_gamma   90.00
#
_symmetry.space_group_name_H-M   'P 1'
#
loop_
_entity.id
_entity.type
_entity.pdbx_description
1 polymer ?
#
loop_
_entity_poly.entity_id
_entity_poly.type
_entity_poly.pdbx_seq_one_letter_code
_entity_poly.pdbx_strand_id
1 'polypeptide(L)'
;MHLPLLPETFSRQLRDGSDLVRNAIVGLAWTPAVSVARSAILATLSCIDTGTLLLVNEPGETRHVFGRNLSSGVDLSPTASTRERRAGNTPRVEIVIKRETFWMRLFLFADIGFSEAYMLGDFLCEDLTSFFQLFIINRDRMSNGTTIGSRISSSLSYLARSTNTLSSSLLNISAHYDISNDMFAAFLSSDMTYSCPIWQTRVGPGLDDESLESAQQRKLARFVDGAKLKATDHVLEIGTGWGSFAIEAVRKAGCRVTTITLSKEQKELAEARVCAAGLHERIEVMLTDYRQLPVPEKPYDKIVSIEMLEAVGQEYLGTYFKCVNRLLKPDGGIAMFQCITMPENRHEAYSKSVERVPTLDHTIVEPHQRALPWHTHS
;
A
#
# COMPACT_ATOMS: atom_id res chain seq x y z
N MET A 1 -28.26 49.53 -29.13
CA MET A 1 -27.34 49.11 -30.19
C MET A 1 -27.12 47.62 -30.00
N HIS A 2 -27.97 46.80 -30.60
CA HIS A 2 -27.95 45.33 -30.49
C HIS A 2 -26.94 44.77 -31.50
N LEU A 3 -25.96 44.00 -31.05
CA LEU A 3 -25.15 43.16 -31.94
C LEU A 3 -26.03 42.03 -32.52
N PRO A 4 -25.90 41.69 -33.81
CA PRO A 4 -26.62 40.57 -34.38
C PRO A 4 -26.04 39.26 -33.86
N LEU A 5 -26.90 38.40 -33.33
CA LEU A 5 -26.58 37.01 -32.98
C LEU A 5 -26.32 36.23 -34.28
N LEU A 6 -25.13 35.63 -34.38
CA LEU A 6 -24.81 34.71 -35.48
C LEU A 6 -25.77 33.50 -35.45
N PRO A 7 -26.17 32.95 -36.62
CA PRO A 7 -27.09 31.80 -36.68
C PRO A 7 -26.50 30.57 -35.94
N GLU A 8 -27.31 29.87 -35.15
CA GLU A 8 -26.90 28.66 -34.40
C GLU A 8 -26.28 27.57 -35.27
N THR A 9 -26.60 27.54 -36.58
CA THR A 9 -26.02 26.58 -37.53
C THR A 9 -24.54 26.84 -37.79
N PHE A 10 -24.09 28.10 -37.74
CA PHE A 10 -22.70 28.48 -37.97
C PHE A 10 -21.83 28.23 -36.73
N SER A 11 -22.38 28.44 -35.54
CA SER A 11 -21.68 28.17 -34.27
C SER A 11 -21.55 26.67 -33.97
N ARG A 12 -22.48 25.83 -34.45
CA ARG A 12 -22.39 24.36 -34.37
C ARG A 12 -21.35 23.79 -35.34
N GLN A 13 -21.34 24.23 -36.60
CA GLN A 13 -20.33 23.80 -37.59
C GLN A 13 -18.89 24.21 -37.22
N LEU A 14 -18.71 25.38 -36.59
CA LEU A 14 -17.39 25.81 -36.12
C LEU A 14 -16.92 25.02 -34.88
N ARG A 15 -17.83 24.62 -33.98
CA ARG A 15 -17.50 23.72 -32.85
C ARG A 15 -17.17 22.33 -33.34
N ASP A 16 -18.03 21.76 -34.20
CA ASP A 16 -17.81 20.43 -34.78
C ASP A 16 -16.51 20.38 -35.60
N GLY A 17 -16.21 21.43 -36.38
CA GLY A 17 -14.94 21.56 -37.10
C GLY A 17 -13.73 21.72 -36.17
N SER A 18 -13.86 22.45 -35.06
CA SER A 18 -12.79 22.61 -34.07
C SER A 18 -12.52 21.32 -33.30
N ASP A 19 -13.55 20.54 -32.98
CA ASP A 19 -13.42 19.25 -32.31
C ASP A 19 -12.87 18.18 -33.26
N LEU A 20 -13.24 18.22 -34.55
CA LEU A 20 -12.72 17.32 -35.57
C LEU A 20 -11.25 17.61 -35.87
N VAL A 21 -10.87 18.89 -35.97
CA VAL A 21 -9.47 19.32 -36.10
C VAL A 21 -8.67 19.03 -34.83
N ARG A 22 -9.23 19.25 -33.64
CA ARG A 22 -8.59 18.91 -32.36
C ARG A 22 -8.40 17.40 -32.23
N ASN A 23 -9.39 16.58 -32.56
CA ASN A 23 -9.30 15.12 -32.55
C ASN A 23 -8.32 14.61 -33.61
N ALA A 24 -8.26 15.24 -34.79
CA ALA A 24 -7.28 14.92 -35.82
C ALA A 24 -5.85 15.29 -35.39
N ILE A 25 -5.64 16.48 -34.80
CA ILE A 25 -4.33 16.92 -34.28
C ILE A 25 -3.89 16.06 -33.11
N VAL A 26 -4.81 15.72 -32.19
CA VAL A 26 -4.56 14.79 -31.07
C VAL A 26 -4.20 13.40 -31.61
N GLY A 27 -4.93 12.88 -32.60
CA GLY A 27 -4.62 11.60 -33.24
C GLY A 27 -3.29 11.58 -34.01
N LEU A 28 -2.96 12.68 -34.69
CA LEU A 28 -1.69 12.86 -35.42
C LEU A 28 -0.49 12.97 -34.49
N ALA A 29 -0.64 13.64 -33.34
CA ALA A 29 0.41 13.75 -32.33
C ALA A 29 0.51 12.52 -31.42
N TRP A 30 -0.57 11.73 -31.30
CA TRP A 30 -0.64 10.55 -30.43
C TRP A 30 0.36 9.47 -30.84
N THR A 31 0.40 9.12 -32.13
CA THR A 31 1.26 8.03 -32.61
C THR A 31 2.76 8.33 -32.43
N PRO A 32 3.27 9.53 -32.78
CA PRO A 32 4.63 9.93 -32.46
C PRO A 32 4.92 9.97 -30.95
N ALA A 33 3.99 10.49 -30.14
CA ALA A 33 4.16 10.56 -28.69
C ALA A 33 4.27 9.16 -28.05
N VAL A 34 3.39 8.23 -28.43
CA VAL A 34 3.43 6.82 -28.02
C VAL A 34 4.76 6.18 -28.44
N SER A 35 5.25 6.45 -29.65
CA SER A 35 6.54 5.91 -30.13
C SER A 35 7.74 6.40 -29.30
N VAL A 36 7.72 7.66 -28.87
CA VAL A 36 8.75 8.22 -27.98
C VAL A 36 8.65 7.60 -26.59
N ALA A 37 7.44 7.53 -26.03
CA ALA A 37 7.19 6.90 -24.73
C ALA A 37 7.64 5.43 -24.72
N ARG A 38 7.25 4.66 -25.74
CA ARG A 38 7.66 3.27 -25.93
C ARG A 38 9.19 3.14 -25.96
N SER A 39 9.86 3.93 -26.80
CA SER A 39 11.33 3.89 -26.88
C SER A 39 12.01 4.19 -25.54
N ALA A 40 11.50 5.17 -24.79
CA ALA A 40 12.01 5.51 -23.48
C ALA A 40 11.83 4.37 -22.47
N ILE A 41 10.64 3.76 -22.41
CA ILE A 41 10.37 2.62 -21.51
C ILE A 41 11.22 1.41 -21.89
N LEU A 42 11.30 1.05 -23.17
CA LEU A 42 12.15 -0.05 -23.64
C LEU A 42 13.63 0.19 -23.29
N ALA A 43 14.11 1.42 -23.39
CA ALA A 43 15.47 1.78 -22.96
C ALA A 43 15.67 1.58 -21.45
N THR A 44 14.70 1.97 -20.61
CA THR A 44 14.77 1.69 -19.17
C THR A 44 14.78 0.19 -18.87
N LEU A 45 13.94 -0.59 -19.54
CA LEU A 45 13.88 -2.05 -19.34
C LEU A 45 15.15 -2.77 -19.83
N SER A 46 15.92 -2.17 -20.74
CA SER A 46 17.22 -2.70 -21.15
C SER A 46 18.27 -2.73 -20.02
N CYS A 47 18.01 -2.03 -18.92
CA CYS A 47 18.86 -2.08 -17.72
C CYS A 47 18.62 -3.33 -16.85
N ILE A 48 17.64 -4.19 -17.18
CA ILE A 48 17.44 -5.47 -16.51
C ILE A 48 18.61 -6.39 -16.86
N ASP A 49 19.31 -6.88 -15.84
CA ASP A 49 20.45 -7.79 -15.97
C ASP A 49 20.14 -9.17 -15.37
N THR A 50 19.56 -9.20 -14.18
CA THR A 50 19.20 -10.45 -13.50
C THR A 50 17.74 -10.80 -13.75
N GLY A 51 17.45 -12.03 -14.16
CA GLY A 51 16.08 -12.43 -14.54
C GLY A 51 15.80 -12.28 -16.03
N THR A 52 14.56 -12.54 -16.42
CA THR A 52 14.08 -12.41 -17.79
C THR A 52 12.70 -11.74 -17.80
N LEU A 53 12.56 -10.68 -18.59
CA LEU A 53 11.27 -10.06 -18.92
C LEU A 53 10.98 -10.25 -20.40
N LEU A 54 9.89 -10.93 -20.71
CA LEU A 54 9.32 -11.03 -22.05
C LEU A 54 8.15 -10.03 -22.17
N LEU A 55 8.23 -9.14 -23.15
CA LEU A 55 7.17 -8.21 -23.50
C LEU A 55 6.61 -8.59 -24.86
N VAL A 56 5.32 -8.91 -24.90
CA VAL A 56 4.59 -9.26 -26.12
C VAL A 56 3.59 -8.15 -26.42
N ASN A 57 3.71 -7.48 -27.57
CA ASN A 57 2.75 -6.46 -27.99
C ASN A 57 1.71 -7.07 -28.93
N GLU A 58 0.44 -7.05 -28.55
CA GLU A 58 -0.68 -7.40 -29.41
C GLU A 58 -1.41 -6.12 -29.86
N PRO A 59 -1.85 -6.00 -31.13
CA PRO A 59 -1.96 -7.04 -32.17
C PRO A 59 -0.73 -7.18 -33.11
N GLY A 60 0.37 -6.46 -32.84
CA GLY A 60 1.54 -6.42 -33.73
C GLY A 60 2.52 -7.59 -33.60
N GLU A 61 2.29 -8.52 -32.67
CA GLU A 61 3.13 -9.67 -32.29
C GLU A 61 4.62 -9.34 -32.04
N THR A 62 4.98 -8.08 -31.80
CA THR A 62 6.38 -7.72 -31.53
C THR A 62 6.78 -8.21 -30.15
N ARG A 63 7.91 -8.93 -30.07
CA ARG A 63 8.46 -9.47 -28.83
C ARG A 63 9.75 -8.77 -28.47
N HIS A 64 9.84 -8.31 -27.22
CA HIS A 64 11.08 -7.80 -26.63
C HIS A 64 11.48 -8.68 -25.45
N VAL A 65 12.75 -9.07 -25.40
CA VAL A 65 13.31 -9.86 -24.29
C VAL A 65 14.40 -9.03 -23.63
N PHE A 66 14.30 -8.88 -22.30
CA PHE A 66 15.24 -8.15 -21.46
C PHE A 66 15.84 -9.07 -20.39
N GLY A 67 17.04 -8.76 -19.92
CA GLY A 67 17.79 -9.60 -18.99
C GLY A 67 18.58 -10.73 -19.66
N ARG A 68 18.96 -11.76 -18.89
CA ARG A 68 19.75 -12.87 -19.39
C ARG A 68 18.96 -13.72 -20.38
N ASN A 69 19.50 -13.84 -21.59
CA ASN A 69 18.98 -14.69 -22.63
C ASN A 69 19.46 -16.14 -22.37
N LEU A 70 18.53 -17.07 -22.16
CA LEU A 70 18.88 -18.48 -22.08
C LEU A 70 18.89 -19.05 -23.49
N SER A 71 20.08 -19.26 -24.03
CA SER A 71 20.27 -20.14 -25.17
C SER A 71 19.81 -21.56 -24.81
N SER A 72 18.81 -22.03 -25.58
CA SER A 72 18.44 -23.43 -25.87
C SER A 72 18.12 -24.36 -24.69
N GLY A 73 16.82 -24.67 -24.51
CA GLY A 73 16.40 -25.95 -23.92
C GLY A 73 15.25 -25.94 -22.92
N VAL A 74 14.56 -24.82 -22.70
CA VAL A 74 13.37 -24.81 -21.82
C VAL A 74 12.14 -24.53 -22.67
N ASP A 75 11.23 -25.49 -22.68
CA ASP A 75 9.96 -25.46 -23.38
C ASP A 75 9.21 -24.13 -23.10
N LEU A 76 8.89 -23.41 -24.18
CA LEU A 76 8.14 -22.14 -24.16
C LEU A 76 6.63 -22.40 -24.22
N SER A 77 6.18 -23.63 -23.96
CA SER A 77 4.77 -23.93 -23.88
C SER A 77 4.13 -23.18 -22.70
N PRO A 78 2.94 -22.58 -22.89
CA PRO A 78 2.15 -22.00 -21.81
C PRO A 78 1.50 -23.15 -21.04
N THR A 79 2.31 -23.99 -20.39
CA THR A 79 1.76 -24.95 -19.44
C THR A 79 1.47 -24.19 -18.17
N ALA A 80 0.18 -24.01 -17.91
CA ALA A 80 -0.41 -23.85 -16.59
C ALA A 80 0.11 -24.96 -15.67
N SER A 81 1.32 -24.81 -15.18
CA SER A 81 1.89 -25.65 -14.15
C SER A 81 2.01 -24.79 -12.93
N THR A 82 1.22 -25.16 -11.93
CA THR A 82 1.33 -24.84 -10.51
C THR A 82 2.71 -25.25 -9.97
N ARG A 83 3.79 -24.74 -10.57
CA ARG A 83 5.14 -24.87 -10.00
C ARG A 83 5.23 -23.95 -8.81
N GLU A 84 5.57 -24.54 -7.67
CA GLU A 84 5.79 -23.86 -6.40
C GLU A 84 6.55 -22.54 -6.59
N ARG A 85 5.93 -21.45 -6.13
CA ARG A 85 6.47 -20.09 -6.14
C ARG A 85 7.59 -19.99 -5.10
N ARG A 86 8.76 -20.54 -5.42
CA ARG A 86 9.93 -20.54 -4.54
C ARG A 86 10.69 -19.22 -4.68
N ALA A 87 10.95 -18.54 -3.56
CA ALA A 87 11.74 -17.30 -3.47
C ALA A 87 13.24 -17.44 -3.83
N GLY A 88 13.65 -18.54 -4.48
CA GLY A 88 15.04 -18.85 -4.84
C GLY A 88 15.32 -18.94 -6.34
N ASN A 89 14.31 -18.86 -7.20
CA ASN A 89 14.51 -18.93 -8.65
C ASN A 89 14.65 -17.53 -9.26
N THR A 90 15.59 -17.39 -10.20
CA THR A 90 15.72 -16.20 -11.03
C THR A 90 14.39 -15.88 -11.73
N PRO A 91 13.77 -14.71 -11.50
CA PRO A 91 12.40 -14.44 -11.93
C PRO A 91 12.30 -14.40 -13.46
N ARG A 92 11.20 -14.97 -13.96
CA ARG A 92 10.83 -14.99 -15.39
C ARG A 92 9.41 -14.48 -15.51
N VAL A 93 9.22 -13.45 -16.31
CA VAL A 93 7.98 -12.69 -16.32
C VAL A 93 7.59 -12.41 -17.75
N GLU A 94 6.32 -12.64 -18.06
CA GLU A 94 5.71 -12.26 -19.32
C GLU A 94 4.68 -11.15 -19.08
N ILE A 95 4.77 -10.09 -19.88
CA ILE A 95 3.75 -9.06 -19.99
C ILE A 95 3.21 -9.04 -21.41
N VAL A 96 1.89 -9.16 -21.53
CA VAL A 96 1.18 -9.07 -22.80
C VAL A 96 0.48 -7.71 -22.88
N ILE A 97 1.02 -6.81 -23.69
CA ILE A 97 0.43 -5.48 -23.92
C ILE A 97 -0.73 -5.63 -24.89
N LYS A 98 -1.91 -5.22 -24.45
CA LYS A 98 -3.15 -5.26 -25.25
C LYS A 98 -3.49 -3.91 -25.87
N ARG A 99 -3.01 -2.81 -25.28
CA ARG A 99 -3.30 -1.44 -25.73
C ARG A 99 -2.09 -0.52 -25.63
N GLU A 100 -1.91 0.30 -26.67
CA GLU A 100 -0.81 1.26 -26.79
C GLU A 100 -0.80 2.37 -25.73
N THR A 101 -1.95 2.60 -25.06
CA THR A 101 -2.07 3.49 -23.91
C THR A 101 -1.16 3.09 -22.75
N PHE A 102 -0.79 1.81 -22.66
CA PHE A 102 0.20 1.29 -21.69
C PHE A 102 1.49 2.12 -21.66
N TRP A 103 2.07 2.41 -22.83
CA TRP A 103 3.37 3.11 -22.92
C TRP A 103 3.28 4.54 -22.40
N MET A 104 2.19 5.23 -22.75
CA MET A 104 1.98 6.60 -22.28
C MET A 104 1.69 6.65 -20.78
N ARG A 105 0.93 5.68 -20.24
CA ARG A 105 0.67 5.60 -18.79
C ARG A 105 1.97 5.39 -18.00
N LEU A 106 2.79 4.41 -18.39
CA LEU A 106 4.09 4.19 -17.75
C LEU A 106 5.00 5.41 -17.86
N PHE A 107 5.06 6.04 -19.04
CA PHE A 107 5.95 7.17 -19.26
C PHE A 107 5.55 8.42 -18.45
N LEU A 108 4.24 8.69 -18.34
CA LEU A 108 3.72 9.87 -17.66
C LEU A 108 3.55 9.68 -16.15
N PHE A 109 3.15 8.48 -15.72
CA PHE A 109 2.69 8.22 -14.36
C PHE A 109 3.46 7.11 -13.66
N ALA A 110 4.50 6.55 -14.30
CA ALA A 110 5.39 5.54 -13.71
C ALA A 110 4.63 4.37 -13.04
N ASP A 111 4.79 4.22 -11.73
CA ASP A 111 4.19 3.20 -10.87
C ASP A 111 2.65 3.29 -10.81
N ILE A 112 2.10 4.51 -10.69
CA ILE A 112 0.65 4.75 -10.75
C ILE A 112 0.14 4.38 -12.14
N GLY A 113 0.88 4.79 -13.18
CA GLY A 113 0.54 4.48 -14.57
C GLY A 113 0.50 2.99 -14.86
N PHE A 114 1.46 2.24 -14.31
CA PHE A 114 1.48 0.78 -14.39
C PHE A 114 0.27 0.16 -13.69
N SER A 115 -0.06 0.64 -12.48
CA SER A 115 -1.19 0.14 -11.70
C SER A 115 -2.53 0.38 -12.43
N GLU A 116 -2.75 1.60 -12.94
CA GLU A 116 -3.95 1.92 -13.73
C GLU A 116 -4.01 1.11 -15.03
N ALA A 117 -2.88 0.94 -15.71
CA ALA A 117 -2.81 0.14 -16.94
C ALA A 117 -3.19 -1.33 -16.67
N TYR A 118 -2.79 -1.89 -15.52
CA TYR A 118 -3.18 -3.24 -15.13
C TYR A 118 -4.68 -3.31 -14.82
N MET A 119 -5.19 -2.39 -13.98
CA MET A 119 -6.61 -2.35 -13.58
C MET A 119 -7.56 -2.18 -14.76
N LEU A 120 -7.16 -1.39 -15.76
CA LEU A 120 -7.96 -1.18 -16.97
C LEU A 120 -7.82 -2.34 -17.97
N GLY A 121 -6.79 -3.19 -17.84
CA GLY A 121 -6.49 -4.27 -18.79
C GLY A 121 -5.74 -3.79 -20.04
N ASP A 122 -4.96 -2.71 -19.94
CA ASP A 122 -4.07 -2.24 -21.02
C ASP A 122 -2.94 -3.25 -21.27
N PHE A 123 -2.60 -4.06 -20.26
CA PHE A 123 -1.73 -5.22 -20.37
C PHE A 123 -2.19 -6.35 -19.42
N LEU A 124 -1.69 -7.55 -19.67
CA LEU A 124 -1.85 -8.73 -18.81
C LEU A 124 -0.50 -9.18 -18.26
N CYS A 125 -0.50 -9.67 -17.03
CA CYS A 125 0.64 -10.28 -16.37
C CYS A 125 0.11 -11.37 -15.42
N GLU A 126 0.50 -12.63 -15.64
CA GLU A 126 0.03 -13.75 -14.83
C GLU A 126 0.70 -13.81 -13.45
N ASP A 127 1.95 -13.35 -13.35
CA ASP A 127 2.75 -13.39 -12.13
C ASP A 127 3.31 -12.01 -11.79
N LEU A 128 2.44 -11.17 -11.21
CA LEU A 128 2.84 -9.87 -10.66
C LEU A 128 3.89 -9.99 -9.55
N THR A 129 3.93 -11.10 -8.81
CA THR A 129 4.93 -11.31 -7.75
C THR A 129 6.32 -11.42 -8.36
N SER A 130 6.50 -12.29 -9.36
CA SER A 130 7.76 -12.40 -10.09
C SER A 130 8.12 -11.11 -10.83
N PHE A 131 7.11 -10.38 -11.35
CA PHE A 131 7.32 -9.04 -11.90
C PHE A 131 7.97 -8.12 -10.87
N PHE A 132 7.37 -7.90 -9.71
CA PHE A 132 7.96 -6.99 -8.72
C PHE A 132 9.31 -7.48 -8.20
N GLN A 133 9.50 -8.79 -8.02
CA GLN A 133 10.80 -9.37 -7.64
C GLN A 133 11.90 -9.04 -8.65
N LEU A 134 11.60 -9.13 -9.95
CA LEU A 134 12.53 -8.78 -11.02
C LEU A 134 13.01 -7.32 -10.88
N PHE A 135 12.10 -6.38 -10.64
CA PHE A 135 12.44 -4.97 -10.49
C PHE A 135 13.16 -4.67 -9.17
N ILE A 136 12.83 -5.39 -8.09
CA ILE A 136 13.52 -5.28 -6.79
C ILE A 136 14.99 -5.71 -6.92
N ILE A 137 15.26 -6.82 -7.59
CA ILE A 137 16.63 -7.34 -7.77
C ILE A 137 17.48 -6.41 -8.66
N ASN A 138 16.87 -5.77 -9.67
CA ASN A 138 17.56 -4.88 -10.60
C ASN A 138 17.52 -3.39 -10.18
N ARG A 139 17.03 -3.07 -8.97
CA ARG A 139 16.74 -1.70 -8.52
C ARG A 139 17.91 -0.73 -8.70
N ASP A 140 19.11 -1.10 -8.25
CA ASP A 140 20.29 -0.22 -8.27
C ASP A 140 20.79 0.09 -9.69
N ARG A 141 20.43 -0.73 -10.67
CA ARG A 141 20.79 -0.53 -12.07
C ARG A 141 19.80 0.37 -12.78
N MET A 142 18.51 0.22 -12.49
CA MET A 142 17.46 1.06 -13.08
C MET A 142 17.45 2.48 -12.51
N SER A 143 17.86 2.69 -11.25
CA SER A 143 17.96 4.05 -10.67
C SER A 143 19.09 4.89 -11.30
N ASN A 144 20.19 4.25 -11.70
CA ASN A 144 21.38 4.91 -12.25
C ASN A 144 21.30 5.23 -13.76
N GLY A 145 20.30 4.72 -14.48
CA GLY A 145 20.14 4.92 -15.94
C GLY A 145 19.44 6.22 -16.36
N THR A 146 19.21 7.16 -15.44
CA THR A 146 18.18 8.21 -15.56
C THR A 146 18.66 9.56 -16.13
N THR A 147 19.87 9.68 -16.67
CA THR A 147 20.49 11.01 -16.85
C THR A 147 19.87 11.90 -17.95
N ILE A 148 19.19 11.34 -18.97
CA ILE A 148 18.68 12.16 -20.11
C ILE A 148 17.15 12.19 -20.21
N GLY A 149 16.43 11.10 -19.89
CA GLY A 149 14.96 11.05 -19.94
C GLY A 149 14.24 11.68 -18.73
N SER A 150 14.92 11.77 -17.58
CA SER A 150 14.30 12.16 -16.29
C SER A 150 13.80 13.60 -16.24
N ARG A 151 14.43 14.55 -16.93
CA ARG A 151 14.04 15.98 -16.89
C ARG A 151 12.78 16.27 -17.72
N ILE A 152 12.66 15.64 -18.88
CA ILE A 152 11.49 15.81 -19.76
C ILE A 152 10.30 15.02 -19.21
N SER A 153 10.54 13.78 -18.76
CA SER A 153 9.52 12.97 -18.07
C SER A 153 9.05 13.67 -16.79
N SER A 154 9.93 14.15 -15.90
CA SER A 154 9.49 14.77 -14.63
C SER A 154 8.59 15.99 -14.80
N SER A 155 8.87 16.89 -15.75
CA SER A 155 8.01 18.05 -16.03
C SER A 155 6.67 17.66 -16.65
N LEU A 156 6.66 16.71 -17.60
CA LEU A 156 5.43 16.25 -18.24
C LEU A 156 4.57 15.42 -17.27
N SER A 157 5.20 14.58 -16.46
CA SER A 157 4.59 13.84 -15.38
C SER A 157 4.01 14.75 -14.30
N TYR A 158 4.66 15.87 -13.97
CA TYR A 158 4.12 16.84 -13.01
C TYR A 158 2.81 17.47 -13.53
N LEU A 159 2.79 17.91 -14.79
CA LEU A 159 1.59 18.46 -15.43
C LEU A 159 0.48 17.41 -15.59
N ALA A 160 0.84 16.21 -16.02
CA ALA A 160 -0.10 15.10 -16.16
C ALA A 160 -0.71 14.70 -14.81
N ARG A 161 0.09 14.63 -13.73
CA ARG A 161 -0.42 14.34 -12.38
C ARG A 161 -1.38 15.41 -11.88
N SER A 162 -1.13 16.69 -12.19
CA SER A 162 -2.02 17.80 -11.80
C SER A 162 -3.39 17.75 -12.50
N THR A 163 -3.46 17.13 -13.68
CA THR A 163 -4.72 16.97 -14.45
C THR A 163 -5.45 15.67 -14.11
N ASN A 164 -4.73 14.61 -13.73
CA ASN A 164 -5.32 13.33 -13.33
C ASN A 164 -5.97 13.33 -11.94
N THR A 165 -5.80 14.40 -11.15
CA THR A 165 -6.52 14.62 -9.89
C THR A 165 -8.04 14.41 -10.02
N LEU A 166 -8.62 14.66 -11.21
CA LEU A 166 -10.05 14.46 -11.50
C LEU A 166 -10.43 12.98 -11.67
N SER A 167 -9.61 12.18 -12.36
CA SER A 167 -9.83 10.73 -12.56
C SER A 167 -9.50 9.95 -11.30
N SER A 168 -8.44 10.34 -10.59
CA SER A 168 -8.11 9.84 -9.25
C SER A 168 -9.22 10.11 -8.24
N SER A 169 -10.08 11.13 -8.44
CA SER A 169 -11.22 11.37 -7.55
C SER A 169 -12.27 10.25 -7.62
N LEU A 170 -12.52 9.66 -8.80
CA LEU A 170 -13.48 8.54 -8.93
C LEU A 170 -12.94 7.22 -8.36
N LEU A 171 -11.62 7.00 -8.44
CA LEU A 171 -10.96 5.85 -7.82
C LEU A 171 -10.79 6.04 -6.30
N ASN A 172 -10.50 7.26 -5.83
CA ASN A 172 -10.40 7.59 -4.40
C ASN A 172 -11.74 7.51 -3.66
N ILE A 173 -12.87 7.73 -4.33
CA ILE A 173 -14.20 7.57 -3.70
C ILE A 173 -14.41 6.13 -3.19
N SER A 174 -13.71 5.13 -3.74
CA SER A 174 -13.73 3.74 -3.25
C SER A 174 -12.72 3.43 -2.14
N ALA A 175 -11.81 4.37 -1.82
CA ALA A 175 -10.66 4.17 -0.94
C ALA A 175 -10.82 4.82 0.44
N HIS A 176 -12.06 5.10 0.86
CA HIS A 176 -12.32 5.32 2.27
C HIS A 176 -12.31 3.96 2.98
N TYR A 177 -11.68 3.90 4.15
CA TYR A 177 -11.65 2.75 5.06
C TYR A 177 -13.02 2.48 5.69
N ASP A 178 -14.00 2.25 4.82
CA ASP A 178 -15.30 1.65 5.09
C ASP A 178 -15.44 0.39 4.21
N ILE A 179 -14.30 -0.24 3.94
CA ILE A 179 -14.21 -1.51 3.23
C ILE A 179 -14.80 -2.57 4.15
N SER A 180 -15.87 -3.24 3.68
CA SER A 180 -16.62 -4.23 4.46
C SER A 180 -15.68 -5.26 5.09
N ASN A 181 -15.97 -5.62 6.34
CA ASN A 181 -15.37 -6.76 7.04
C ASN A 181 -15.40 -8.05 6.19
N ASP A 182 -16.40 -8.19 5.32
CA ASP A 182 -16.53 -9.33 4.40
C ASP A 182 -15.38 -9.40 3.39
N MET A 183 -14.89 -8.24 2.91
CA MET A 183 -13.75 -8.21 1.98
C MET A 183 -12.50 -8.75 2.67
N PHE A 184 -12.21 -8.27 3.88
CA PHE A 184 -11.05 -8.73 4.65
C PHE A 184 -11.19 -10.21 5.03
N ALA A 185 -12.39 -10.63 5.44
CA ALA A 185 -12.67 -12.03 5.77
C ALA A 185 -12.47 -12.99 4.58
N ALA A 186 -12.53 -12.50 3.34
CA ALA A 186 -12.35 -13.33 2.15
C ALA A 186 -10.89 -13.80 1.92
N PHE A 187 -9.89 -13.11 2.50
CA PHE A 187 -8.48 -13.43 2.27
C PHE A 187 -7.61 -13.46 3.54
N LEU A 188 -8.11 -12.99 4.68
CA LEU A 188 -7.43 -13.13 5.96
C LEU A 188 -7.71 -14.49 6.60
N SER A 189 -6.86 -14.88 7.54
CA SER A 189 -7.17 -15.97 8.48
C SER A 189 -8.39 -15.62 9.33
N SER A 190 -9.04 -16.65 9.89
CA SER A 190 -10.25 -16.50 10.73
C SER A 190 -10.09 -15.57 11.96
N ASP A 191 -8.84 -15.36 12.40
CA ASP A 191 -8.51 -14.41 13.45
C ASP A 191 -8.60 -12.94 13.00
N MET A 192 -8.83 -12.67 11.71
CA MET A 192 -8.92 -11.35 11.09
C MET A 192 -7.64 -10.52 11.29
N THR A 193 -6.47 -11.16 11.39
CA THR A 193 -5.21 -10.44 11.58
C THR A 193 -4.67 -9.92 10.26
N TYR A 194 -4.77 -8.60 10.03
CA TYR A 194 -4.14 -7.92 8.88
C TYR A 194 -2.78 -7.32 9.27
N SER A 195 -1.79 -8.18 9.44
CA SER A 195 -0.38 -7.79 9.65
C SER A 195 0.52 -8.98 9.31
N CYS A 196 1.83 -8.74 9.17
CA CYS A 196 2.78 -9.78 8.80
C CYS A 196 2.82 -10.93 9.84
N PRO A 197 2.62 -12.20 9.42
CA PRO A 197 2.73 -13.37 10.29
C PRO A 197 4.20 -13.78 10.50
N ILE A 198 4.44 -14.69 11.45
CA ILE A 198 5.76 -15.31 11.65
C ILE A 198 5.69 -16.76 11.22
N TRP A 199 6.26 -17.07 10.05
CA TRP A 199 6.34 -18.44 9.51
C TRP A 199 7.41 -19.29 10.21
N GLN A 200 7.21 -20.59 10.26
CA GLN A 200 8.25 -21.53 10.69
C GLN A 200 9.42 -21.50 9.72
N THR A 201 10.65 -21.59 10.25
CA THR A 201 11.83 -21.83 9.43
C THR A 201 11.70 -23.20 8.79
N ARG A 202 11.62 -23.25 7.46
CA ARG A 202 11.61 -24.50 6.70
C ARG A 202 12.98 -25.16 6.81
N VAL A 203 13.07 -26.32 7.46
CA VAL A 203 14.31 -27.11 7.54
C VAL A 203 14.03 -28.54 7.05
N GLY A 204 14.34 -28.79 5.77
CA GLY A 204 14.32 -30.13 5.16
C GLY A 204 13.31 -30.31 4.01
N PRO A 205 13.54 -31.28 3.11
CA PRO A 205 12.59 -31.63 2.06
C PRO A 205 11.35 -32.35 2.62
N GLY A 206 10.17 -32.01 2.11
CA GLY A 206 8.91 -32.70 2.43
C GLY A 206 8.12 -32.14 3.62
N LEU A 207 8.40 -30.93 4.10
CA LEU A 207 7.55 -30.26 5.09
C LEU A 207 6.29 -29.72 4.41
N ASP A 208 5.12 -30.03 4.99
CA ASP A 208 3.83 -29.50 4.59
C ASP A 208 3.83 -27.96 4.64
N ASP A 209 3.08 -27.33 3.74
CA ASP A 209 2.88 -25.88 3.78
C ASP A 209 2.16 -25.50 5.10
N GLU A 210 2.81 -24.64 5.88
CA GLU A 210 2.19 -24.07 7.07
C GLU A 210 0.97 -23.21 6.68
N SER A 211 -0.10 -23.28 7.48
CA SER A 211 -1.27 -22.42 7.31
C SER A 211 -1.03 -20.98 7.80
N LEU A 212 -1.69 -20.02 7.16
CA LEU A 212 -1.66 -18.61 7.57
C LEU A 212 -2.12 -18.46 9.03
N GLU A 213 -3.15 -19.20 9.44
CA GLU A 213 -3.66 -19.25 10.81
C GLU A 213 -2.53 -19.60 11.80
N SER A 214 -1.77 -20.66 11.52
CA SER A 214 -0.68 -21.10 12.40
C SER A 214 0.43 -20.05 12.51
N ALA A 215 0.76 -19.40 11.40
CA ALA A 215 1.77 -18.35 11.34
C ALA A 215 1.33 -17.05 12.04
N GLN A 216 0.04 -16.70 11.97
CA GLN A 216 -0.53 -15.57 12.70
C GLN A 216 -0.60 -15.87 14.21
N GLN A 217 -1.07 -17.04 14.60
CA GLN A 217 -1.11 -17.44 16.01
C GLN A 217 0.29 -17.44 16.63
N ARG A 218 1.31 -17.91 15.89
CA ARG A 218 2.71 -17.79 16.33
C ARG A 218 3.14 -16.35 16.53
N LYS A 219 2.79 -15.45 15.61
CA LYS A 219 3.09 -14.02 15.75
C LYS A 219 2.44 -13.43 16.99
N LEU A 220 1.16 -13.70 17.23
CA LEU A 220 0.44 -13.20 18.42
C LEU A 220 1.04 -13.76 19.71
N ALA A 221 1.30 -15.07 19.76
CA ALA A 221 1.97 -15.72 20.89
C ALA A 221 3.36 -15.12 21.17
N ARG A 222 4.13 -14.80 20.13
CA ARG A 222 5.45 -14.16 20.24
C ARG A 222 5.37 -12.76 20.85
N PHE A 223 4.29 -12.02 20.61
CA PHE A 223 4.03 -10.72 21.23
C PHE A 223 3.68 -10.86 22.72
N VAL A 224 2.81 -11.82 23.06
CA VAL A 224 2.48 -12.12 24.47
C VAL A 224 3.73 -12.51 25.26
N ASP A 225 4.54 -13.42 24.72
CA ASP A 225 5.78 -13.88 25.38
C ASP A 225 6.86 -12.80 25.38
N GLY A 226 7.01 -12.08 24.27
CA GLY A 226 8.01 -11.03 24.09
C GLY A 226 7.78 -9.82 25.00
N ALA A 227 6.53 -9.43 25.19
CA ALA A 227 6.13 -8.40 26.15
C ALA A 227 6.13 -8.91 27.60
N LYS A 228 6.37 -10.22 27.83
CA LYS A 228 6.38 -10.86 29.16
C LYS A 228 5.09 -10.62 29.94
N LEU A 229 3.95 -10.75 29.26
CA LEU A 229 2.64 -10.47 29.86
C LEU A 229 2.35 -11.40 31.03
N LYS A 230 1.74 -10.85 32.08
CA LYS A 230 1.30 -11.57 33.29
C LYS A 230 -0.17 -11.29 33.55
N ALA A 231 -0.82 -12.17 34.31
CA ALA A 231 -2.23 -12.02 34.70
C ALA A 231 -2.54 -10.71 35.44
N THR A 232 -1.54 -10.13 36.12
CA THR A 232 -1.67 -8.86 36.86
C THR A 232 -1.47 -7.62 35.99
N ASP A 233 -0.99 -7.78 34.76
CA ASP A 233 -0.65 -6.64 33.90
C ASP A 233 -1.90 -6.00 33.31
N HIS A 234 -1.87 -4.67 33.17
CA HIS A 234 -2.77 -3.93 32.30
C HIS A 234 -2.03 -3.48 31.03
N VAL A 235 -2.49 -3.96 29.88
CA VAL A 235 -1.88 -3.77 28.58
C VAL A 235 -2.67 -2.75 27.77
N LEU A 236 -1.96 -1.79 27.15
CA LEU A 236 -2.53 -0.95 26.09
C LEU A 236 -2.12 -1.52 24.73
N GLU A 237 -3.09 -1.80 23.88
CA GLU A 237 -2.88 -2.06 22.45
C GLU A 237 -3.23 -0.80 21.65
N ILE A 238 -2.24 -0.27 20.91
CA ILE A 238 -2.46 0.86 19.98
C ILE A 238 -2.64 0.29 18.57
N GLY A 239 -3.90 0.27 18.12
CA GLY A 239 -4.33 -0.33 16.86
C GLY A 239 -5.03 -1.68 17.08
N THR A 240 -6.33 -1.66 17.40
CA THR A 240 -7.12 -2.87 17.69
C THR A 240 -7.17 -3.88 16.54
N GLY A 241 -7.18 -3.41 15.29
CA GLY A 241 -7.61 -4.23 14.16
C GLY A 241 -8.98 -4.83 14.47
N TRP A 242 -9.09 -6.16 14.45
CA TRP A 242 -10.30 -6.90 14.82
C TRP A 242 -10.16 -7.68 16.14
N GLY A 243 -9.26 -7.23 17.02
CA GLY A 243 -9.11 -7.72 18.40
C GLY A 243 -8.31 -9.01 18.56
N SER A 244 -7.61 -9.48 17.52
CA SER A 244 -6.90 -10.77 17.55
C SER A 244 -5.81 -10.83 18.62
N PHE A 245 -4.99 -9.79 18.76
CA PHE A 245 -3.99 -9.72 19.81
C PHE A 245 -4.61 -9.58 21.20
N ALA A 246 -5.60 -8.70 21.39
CA ALA A 246 -6.27 -8.57 22.68
C ALA A 246 -6.86 -9.89 23.19
N ILE A 247 -7.55 -10.63 22.31
CA ILE A 247 -8.11 -11.95 22.61
C ILE A 247 -7.01 -12.94 22.99
N GLU A 248 -5.93 -13.02 22.22
CA GLU A 248 -4.83 -13.95 22.49
C GLU A 248 -4.07 -13.60 23.78
N ALA A 249 -3.82 -12.31 24.03
CA ALA A 249 -3.16 -11.83 25.24
C ALA A 249 -3.93 -12.23 26.50
N VAL A 250 -5.25 -12.03 26.52
CA VAL A 250 -6.07 -12.42 27.67
C VAL A 250 -6.19 -13.94 27.80
N ARG A 251 -6.38 -14.68 26.69
CA ARG A 251 -6.45 -16.15 26.73
C ARG A 251 -5.18 -16.78 27.29
N LYS A 252 -4.02 -16.30 26.85
CA LYS A 252 -2.73 -16.90 27.18
C LYS A 252 -2.16 -16.42 28.52
N ALA A 253 -2.30 -15.12 28.84
CA ALA A 253 -1.68 -14.53 30.03
C ALA A 253 -2.68 -14.18 31.14
N GLY A 254 -3.99 -14.11 30.85
CA GLY A 254 -5.01 -13.69 31.82
C GLY A 254 -4.98 -12.21 32.18
N CYS A 255 -4.20 -11.39 31.45
CA CYS A 255 -4.06 -9.96 31.70
C CYS A 255 -5.35 -9.17 31.42
N ARG A 256 -5.33 -7.87 31.68
CA ARG A 256 -6.35 -6.93 31.19
C ARG A 256 -5.81 -6.19 29.98
N VAL A 257 -6.63 -5.98 28.96
CA VAL A 257 -6.28 -5.23 27.75
C VAL A 257 -7.24 -4.06 27.56
N THR A 258 -6.70 -2.87 27.38
CA THR A 258 -7.41 -1.75 26.74
C THR A 258 -6.84 -1.63 25.34
N THR A 259 -7.70 -1.71 24.32
CA THR A 259 -7.30 -1.64 22.92
C THR A 259 -8.00 -0.49 22.23
N ILE A 260 -7.29 0.24 21.39
CA ILE A 260 -7.80 1.46 20.76
C ILE A 260 -7.75 1.42 19.23
N THR A 261 -8.80 1.94 18.60
CA THR A 261 -8.89 2.12 17.14
C THR A 261 -9.58 3.43 16.81
N LEU A 262 -9.42 3.86 15.55
CA LEU A 262 -10.16 4.98 14.95
C LEU A 262 -11.30 4.51 14.02
N SER A 263 -11.38 3.22 13.70
CA SER A 263 -12.46 2.66 12.88
C SER A 263 -13.59 2.13 13.77
N LYS A 264 -14.81 2.56 13.46
CA LYS A 264 -16.01 2.13 14.15
C LYS A 264 -16.35 0.68 13.80
N GLU A 265 -16.13 0.30 12.55
CA GLU A 265 -16.36 -1.04 11.99
C GLU A 265 -15.43 -2.08 12.63
N GLN A 266 -14.17 -1.70 12.84
CA GLN A 266 -13.18 -2.49 13.58
C GLN A 266 -13.60 -2.67 15.04
N LYS A 267 -14.02 -1.58 15.71
CA LYS A 267 -14.49 -1.62 17.09
C LYS A 267 -15.69 -2.57 17.24
N GLU A 268 -16.72 -2.40 16.41
CA GLU A 268 -17.94 -3.21 16.48
C GLU A 268 -17.63 -4.71 16.30
N LEU A 269 -16.83 -5.08 15.29
CA LEU A 269 -16.48 -6.48 15.07
C LEU A 269 -15.50 -7.02 16.13
N ALA A 270 -14.55 -6.20 16.62
CA ALA A 270 -13.68 -6.59 17.71
C ALA A 270 -14.46 -6.87 19.00
N GLU A 271 -15.42 -6.02 19.37
CA GLU A 271 -16.31 -6.22 20.53
C GLU A 271 -17.15 -7.49 20.39
N ALA A 272 -17.72 -7.73 19.21
CA ALA A 272 -18.47 -8.96 18.93
C ALA A 272 -17.59 -10.21 19.11
N ARG A 273 -16.35 -10.19 18.60
CA ARG A 273 -15.39 -11.29 18.72
C ARG A 273 -14.93 -11.50 20.17
N VAL A 274 -14.68 -10.42 20.90
CA VAL A 274 -14.34 -10.45 22.33
C VAL A 274 -15.47 -11.04 23.16
N CYS A 275 -16.71 -10.64 22.88
CA CYS A 275 -17.91 -11.15 23.55
C CYS A 275 -18.11 -12.65 23.25
N ALA A 276 -18.01 -13.05 21.97
CA ALA A 276 -18.08 -14.45 21.56
C ALA A 276 -16.98 -15.32 22.19
N ALA A 277 -15.81 -14.75 22.49
CA ALA A 277 -14.73 -15.41 23.21
C ALA A 277 -14.94 -15.48 24.73
N GLY A 278 -15.95 -14.79 25.28
CA GLY A 278 -16.22 -14.72 26.71
C GLY A 278 -15.23 -13.84 27.49
N LEU A 279 -14.56 -12.88 26.84
CA LEU A 279 -13.44 -12.11 27.42
C LEU A 279 -13.75 -10.63 27.67
N HIS A 280 -15.02 -10.22 27.52
CA HIS A 280 -15.46 -8.83 27.60
C HIS A 280 -15.18 -8.17 28.96
N GLU A 281 -15.06 -8.94 30.05
CA GLU A 281 -14.69 -8.38 31.36
C GLU A 281 -13.21 -7.98 31.46
N ARG A 282 -12.36 -8.49 30.56
CA ARG A 282 -10.90 -8.27 30.58
C ARG A 282 -10.39 -7.47 29.39
N ILE A 283 -11.22 -7.26 28.37
CA ILE A 283 -10.87 -6.53 27.15
C ILE A 283 -11.83 -5.37 26.96
N GLU A 284 -11.29 -4.16 26.97
CA GLU A 284 -11.99 -2.93 26.66
C GLU A 284 -11.55 -2.42 25.28
N VAL A 285 -12.51 -2.19 24.38
CA VAL A 285 -12.25 -1.64 23.04
C VAL A 285 -12.70 -0.18 23.01
N MET A 286 -11.81 0.77 22.72
CA MET A 286 -12.14 2.20 22.67
C MET A 286 -12.00 2.76 21.25
N LEU A 287 -12.98 3.58 20.85
CA LEU A 287 -12.87 4.41 19.65
C LEU A 287 -12.19 5.72 20.05
N THR A 288 -10.86 5.74 20.03
CA THR A 288 -10.10 6.86 20.60
C THR A 288 -8.73 6.95 19.95
N ASP A 289 -8.29 8.19 19.73
CA ASP A 289 -6.94 8.49 19.30
C ASP A 289 -5.94 8.34 20.47
N TYR A 290 -4.83 7.64 20.24
CA TYR A 290 -3.78 7.44 21.25
C TYR A 290 -3.22 8.76 21.81
N ARG A 291 -3.26 9.85 21.03
CA ARG A 291 -2.80 11.18 21.42
C ARG A 291 -3.68 11.79 22.50
N GLN A 292 -4.97 11.45 22.49
CA GLN A 292 -6.00 11.96 23.40
C GLN A 292 -6.20 11.09 24.63
N LEU A 293 -5.57 9.91 24.71
CA LEU A 293 -5.68 9.05 25.87
C LEU A 293 -5.22 9.78 27.13
N PRO A 294 -6.07 9.89 28.18
CA PRO A 294 -5.65 10.43 29.45
C PRO A 294 -4.59 9.52 30.06
N VAL A 295 -3.74 10.09 30.94
CA VAL A 295 -2.84 9.25 31.74
C VAL A 295 -3.69 8.58 32.82
N PRO A 296 -3.81 7.24 32.82
CA PRO A 296 -4.53 6.55 33.87
C PRO A 296 -3.80 6.72 35.22
N GLU A 297 -4.54 6.72 36.33
CA GLU A 297 -3.94 6.78 37.69
C GLU A 297 -2.90 5.68 37.90
N LYS A 298 -3.14 4.50 37.30
CA LYS A 298 -2.17 3.42 37.17
C LYS A 298 -1.74 3.34 35.70
N PRO A 299 -0.50 3.73 35.37
CA PRO A 299 0.06 3.59 34.03
C PRO A 299 -0.02 2.14 33.53
N TYR A 300 -0.04 1.98 32.21
CA TYR A 300 -0.04 0.65 31.61
C TYR A 300 1.27 -0.07 31.90
N ASP A 301 1.18 -1.33 32.32
CA ASP A 301 2.37 -2.15 32.55
C ASP A 301 3.07 -2.47 31.23
N LYS A 302 2.31 -2.54 30.13
CA LYS A 302 2.78 -2.96 28.81
C LYS A 302 2.07 -2.18 27.71
N ILE A 303 2.79 -1.83 26.64
CA ILE A 303 2.22 -1.26 25.43
C ILE A 303 2.60 -2.14 24.24
N VAL A 304 1.61 -2.50 23.43
CA VAL A 304 1.82 -3.22 22.17
C VAL A 304 1.27 -2.40 21.02
N SER A 305 2.02 -2.33 19.92
CA SER A 305 1.53 -1.74 18.68
C SER A 305 2.09 -2.49 17.48
N ILE A 306 1.19 -3.00 16.65
CA ILE A 306 1.50 -3.88 15.51
C ILE A 306 1.11 -3.13 14.24
N GLU A 307 2.10 -2.81 13.41
CA GLU A 307 1.96 -2.17 12.09
C GLU A 307 1.12 -0.87 12.11
N MET A 308 1.30 -0.06 13.16
CA MET A 308 0.67 1.25 13.29
C MET A 308 1.60 2.40 12.87
N LEU A 309 2.92 2.28 13.12
CA LEU A 309 3.90 3.36 12.94
C LEU A 309 3.94 3.90 11.50
N GLU A 310 3.60 3.06 10.53
CA GLU A 310 3.51 3.34 9.11
C GLU A 310 2.47 4.42 8.79
N ALA A 311 1.38 4.48 9.57
CA ALA A 311 0.30 5.44 9.42
C ALA A 311 0.53 6.76 10.20
N VAL A 312 1.56 6.82 11.05
CA VAL A 312 1.86 7.99 11.88
C VAL A 312 2.46 9.13 11.05
N GLY A 313 3.32 8.79 10.08
CA GLY A 313 4.10 9.77 9.33
C GLY A 313 5.36 10.24 10.06
N GLN A 314 6.43 10.49 9.29
CA GLN A 314 7.77 10.78 9.80
C GLN A 314 7.81 11.94 10.81
N GLU A 315 7.09 13.03 10.53
CA GLU A 315 7.06 14.25 11.35
C GLU A 315 6.39 14.04 12.72
N TYR A 316 5.57 13.00 12.87
CA TYR A 316 4.84 12.71 14.09
C TYR A 316 5.39 11.53 14.89
N LEU A 317 6.44 10.84 14.40
CA LEU A 317 7.09 9.74 15.14
C LEU A 317 7.57 10.18 16.53
N GLY A 318 8.12 11.39 16.66
CA GLY A 318 8.51 11.94 17.95
C GLY A 318 7.32 12.12 18.90
N THR A 319 6.17 12.54 18.39
CA THR A 319 4.93 12.66 19.17
C THR A 319 4.41 11.29 19.57
N TYR A 320 4.45 10.30 18.68
CA TYR A 320 4.05 8.92 18.95
C TYR A 320 4.82 8.33 20.15
N PHE A 321 6.15 8.38 20.12
CA PHE A 321 6.95 7.85 21.23
C PHE A 321 6.83 8.67 22.52
N LYS A 322 6.55 9.99 22.45
CA LYS A 322 6.19 10.79 23.63
C LYS A 322 4.88 10.30 24.27
N CYS A 323 3.87 9.93 23.46
CA CYS A 323 2.62 9.35 23.96
C CYS A 323 2.87 7.99 24.62
N VAL A 324 3.65 7.10 23.98
CA VAL A 324 4.03 5.81 24.58
C VAL A 324 4.72 6.03 25.93
N ASN A 325 5.73 6.90 25.99
CA ASN A 325 6.47 7.20 27.23
C ASN A 325 5.56 7.78 28.32
N ARG A 326 4.57 8.59 27.95
CA ARG A 326 3.60 9.19 28.87
C ARG A 326 2.64 8.16 29.48
N LEU A 327 2.27 7.12 28.72
CA LEU A 327 1.26 6.14 29.10
C LEU A 327 1.85 4.87 29.75
N LEU A 328 3.11 4.57 29.44
CA LEU A 328 3.82 3.41 29.96
C LEU A 328 4.31 3.66 31.39
N LYS A 329 4.25 2.61 32.21
CA LYS A 329 4.87 2.61 33.54
C LYS A 329 6.38 2.92 33.44
N PRO A 330 6.91 3.88 34.23
CA PRO A 330 8.33 4.24 34.19
C PRO A 330 9.26 3.06 34.50
N ASP A 331 8.95 2.29 35.54
CA ASP A 331 9.77 1.18 36.01
C ASP A 331 9.17 -0.17 35.62
N GLY A 332 9.93 -0.97 34.86
CA GLY A 332 9.52 -2.31 34.43
C GLY A 332 8.42 -2.34 33.35
N GLY A 333 8.05 -1.17 32.82
CA GLY A 333 7.22 -1.04 31.62
C GLY A 333 7.92 -1.65 30.41
N ILE A 334 7.16 -2.34 29.55
CA ILE A 334 7.68 -2.87 28.27
C ILE A 334 6.78 -2.38 27.15
N ALA A 335 7.38 -1.75 26.15
CA ALA A 335 6.72 -1.46 24.88
C ALA A 335 7.27 -2.40 23.79
N MET A 336 6.38 -3.04 23.03
CA MET A 336 6.74 -3.94 21.94
C MET A 336 6.07 -3.51 20.64
N PHE A 337 6.87 -3.43 19.58
CA PHE A 337 6.45 -2.91 18.29
C PHE A 337 6.73 -3.91 17.18
N GLN A 338 5.84 -3.99 16.20
CA GLN A 338 6.11 -4.51 14.85
C GLN A 338 5.84 -3.38 13.88
N CYS A 339 6.77 -3.15 12.96
CA CYS A 339 6.63 -2.15 11.92
C CYS A 339 7.42 -2.57 10.67
N ILE A 340 6.93 -2.12 9.53
CA ILE A 340 7.62 -2.14 8.25
C ILE A 340 8.68 -1.04 8.30
N THR A 341 9.92 -1.42 8.05
CA THR A 341 11.05 -0.49 8.02
C THR A 341 11.73 -0.53 6.67
N MET A 342 12.48 0.54 6.37
CA MET A 342 13.27 0.65 5.16
C MET A 342 14.72 1.01 5.51
N PRO A 343 15.71 0.52 4.75
CA PRO A 343 17.11 0.92 4.96
C PRO A 343 17.33 2.43 4.84
N GLU A 344 18.15 2.98 5.73
CA GLU A 344 18.40 4.43 5.87
C GLU A 344 18.88 5.09 4.57
N ASN A 345 19.70 4.41 3.78
CA ASN A 345 20.20 4.93 2.50
C ASN A 345 19.10 5.22 1.46
N ARG A 346 17.86 4.78 1.69
CA ARG A 346 16.70 5.03 0.83
C ARG A 346 15.76 6.09 1.40
N HIS A 347 15.91 6.45 2.66
CA HIS A 347 14.98 7.32 3.38
C HIS A 347 14.93 8.72 2.76
N GLU A 348 16.07 9.34 2.46
CA GLU A 348 16.11 10.70 1.92
C GLU A 348 15.39 10.84 0.56
N ALA A 349 15.54 9.84 -0.33
CA ALA A 349 14.85 9.81 -1.61
C ALA A 349 13.34 9.60 -1.43
N TYR A 350 12.94 8.73 -0.51
CA TYR A 350 11.53 8.44 -0.22
C TYR A 350 10.80 9.62 0.44
N SER A 351 11.40 10.28 1.43
CA SER A 351 10.76 11.41 2.15
C SER A 351 10.48 12.62 1.23
N LYS A 352 11.22 12.73 0.12
CA LYS A 352 11.05 13.74 -0.95
C LYS A 352 10.08 13.30 -2.05
N SER A 353 9.66 12.04 -2.09
CA SER A 353 8.72 11.49 -3.07
C SER A 353 7.25 11.72 -2.66
N VAL A 354 6.35 11.68 -3.64
CA VAL A 354 4.90 11.87 -3.45
C VAL A 354 4.21 10.58 -2.96
N GLU A 355 4.93 9.45 -2.87
CA GLU A 355 4.48 8.13 -2.39
C GLU A 355 4.24 8.06 -0.87
N ARG A 356 3.87 9.18 -0.23
CA ARG A 356 3.50 9.17 1.19
C ARG A 356 2.21 8.37 1.34
N VAL A 357 2.22 7.37 2.22
CA VAL A 357 0.96 6.85 2.79
C VAL A 357 0.18 8.06 3.28
N PRO A 358 -1.10 8.23 2.88
CA PRO A 358 -1.93 9.29 3.44
C PRO A 358 -1.89 9.16 4.96
N THR A 359 -1.23 10.13 5.61
CA THR A 359 -1.34 10.32 7.05
C THR A 359 -2.82 10.38 7.38
N LEU A 360 -3.24 9.73 8.47
CA LEU A 360 -4.60 9.84 9.01
C LEU A 360 -5.00 11.33 9.04
N ASP A 361 -5.79 11.73 8.05
CA ASP A 361 -6.17 13.12 7.87
C ASP A 361 -7.08 13.51 9.03
N HIS A 362 -6.78 14.65 9.64
CA HIS A 362 -7.41 15.16 10.86
C HIS A 362 -8.85 15.67 10.62
N THR A 363 -9.46 15.33 9.49
CA THR A 363 -10.81 15.74 9.11
C THR A 363 -11.92 14.89 9.75
N ILE A 364 -11.59 13.82 10.47
CA ILE A 364 -12.55 13.06 11.31
C ILE A 364 -12.60 13.60 12.75
N VAL A 365 -12.63 14.93 12.90
CA VAL A 365 -13.11 15.59 14.11
C VAL A 365 -14.13 16.62 13.66
N GLU A 366 -15.38 16.43 14.05
CA GLU A 366 -16.46 17.37 13.72
C GLU A 366 -16.05 18.82 14.07
N PRO A 367 -16.50 19.83 13.29
CA PRO A 367 -16.02 21.22 13.42
C PRO A 367 -16.33 21.92 14.76
N HIS A 368 -17.02 21.27 15.70
CA HIS A 368 -17.56 21.91 16.90
C HIS A 368 -16.66 21.85 18.14
N GLN A 369 -15.42 21.35 18.06
CA GLN A 369 -14.50 21.29 19.21
C GLN A 369 -13.22 22.14 19.07
N ARG A 370 -13.26 23.25 18.31
CA ARG A 370 -12.20 24.27 18.41
C ARG A 370 -12.28 24.99 19.75
N ALA A 371 -11.53 24.49 20.74
CA ALA A 371 -11.25 25.22 21.96
C ALA A 371 -10.54 26.55 21.64
N LEU A 372 -11.05 27.62 22.24
CA LEU A 372 -10.63 29.01 22.09
C LEU A 372 -9.13 29.23 22.42
N PRO A 373 -8.45 30.19 21.77
CA PRO A 373 -7.08 30.55 22.10
C PRO A 373 -7.01 31.23 23.48
N TRP A 374 -6.16 30.70 24.35
CA TRP A 374 -5.86 31.27 25.67
C TRP A 374 -5.03 32.54 25.51
N HIS A 375 -5.61 33.68 25.92
CA HIS A 375 -4.89 34.91 26.17
C HIS A 375 -4.06 34.77 27.45
N THR A 376 -2.76 35.02 27.34
CA THR A 376 -1.85 35.25 28.45
C THR A 376 -2.22 36.54 29.17
N HIS A 377 -2.53 36.49 30.47
CA HIS A 377 -2.36 37.62 31.40
C HIS A 377 -1.76 37.10 32.71
N SER A 378 -0.69 37.82 33.10
CA SER A 378 0.08 37.79 34.36
C SER A 378 1.15 36.71 34.48
#